data_AF-V4LJ28-F1
#
_entry.id   AF-V4LJ28-F1
#
_cell.length_a   1.000
_cell.length_b   1.000
_cell.length_c   1.000
_cell.angle_alpha   90.00
_cell.angle_beta   90.00
_cell.angle_gamma   90.00
#
_symmetry.space_group_name_H-M   'P 1'
#
loop_
_entity.id
_entity.type
_entity.pdbx_description
1 polymer ?
#
loop_
_entity_poly.entity_id
_entity_poly.type
_entity_poly.pdbx_seq_one_letter_code
_entity_poly.pdbx_strand_id
1 'polypeptide(L)'
;MEAFGDNFRPGPCAVCTTRNRRCSRNCAFAAYFPSELQDEFECANELFGTQNIIRMMRRARVGQRSMLALSIIMEGVAWTHDPVQGGFGMLRRLLWEIRLHDAYLCELKGIIKSA
;
A
#
# COMPACT_ATOMS: atom_id res chain seq x y z
N MET A 1 18.42 8.17 -7.18
CA MET A 1 19.07 7.23 -6.26
C MET A 1 19.49 8.04 -5.04
N GLU A 2 18.57 8.24 -4.10
CA GLU A 2 18.94 8.79 -2.80
C GLU A 2 18.62 7.70 -1.79
N ALA A 3 19.71 7.05 -1.35
CA ALA A 3 19.67 6.27 -0.14
C ALA A 3 19.34 7.24 0.99
N PHE A 4 18.16 7.09 1.59
CA PHE A 4 17.83 7.74 2.85
C PHE A 4 18.91 7.34 3.85
N GLY A 5 19.85 8.27 4.02
CA GLY A 5 20.90 8.20 5.01
C GLY A 5 20.30 7.96 6.38
N ASP A 6 20.97 7.06 7.09
CA ASP A 6 21.05 6.90 8.54
C ASP A 6 20.18 7.88 9.36
N ASN A 7 18.87 7.63 9.37
CA ASN A 7 17.97 8.15 10.39
C ASN A 7 17.52 6.93 11.19
N PHE A 8 18.25 6.68 12.27
CA PHE A 8 17.86 5.75 13.31
C PHE A 8 16.41 6.02 13.74
N ARG A 9 15.47 5.22 13.22
CA ARG A 9 14.11 5.18 13.73
C ARG A 9 14.14 4.34 15.01
N PRO A 10 13.71 4.86 16.16
CA PRO A 10 13.83 4.17 17.43
C PRO A 10 12.76 3.06 17.50
N GLY A 11 13.04 1.90 16.89
CA GLY A 11 12.15 0.74 16.98
C GLY A 11 12.43 -0.35 15.94
N PRO A 12 12.00 -1.60 16.21
CA PRO A 12 11.96 -2.64 15.19
C PRO A 12 11.00 -2.28 14.05
N CYS A 13 11.34 -2.67 12.82
CA CYS A 13 10.43 -2.52 11.68
C CYS A 13 9.19 -3.40 11.85
N ALA A 14 8.10 -3.10 11.13
CA ALA A 14 6.82 -3.76 11.38
C ALA A 14 6.87 -5.29 11.19
N VAL A 15 7.60 -5.77 10.19
CA VAL A 15 7.85 -7.21 9.99
C VAL A 15 8.55 -7.85 11.21
N CYS A 16 9.53 -7.17 11.79
CA CYS A 16 10.28 -7.67 12.93
C CYS A 16 9.44 -7.65 14.22
N THR A 17 8.66 -6.58 14.41
CA THR A 17 7.69 -6.45 15.51
C THR A 17 6.68 -7.60 15.49
N THR A 18 5.98 -7.81 14.37
CA THR A 18 4.97 -8.87 14.24
C THR A 18 5.56 -10.28 14.41
N ARG A 19 6.82 -10.49 14.03
CA ARG A 19 7.50 -11.78 14.24
C ARG A 19 8.12 -11.95 15.62
N ASN A 20 8.05 -10.93 16.47
CA ASN A 20 8.73 -10.87 17.76
C ASN A 20 10.22 -11.23 17.63
N ARG A 21 10.93 -10.61 16.68
CA ARG A 21 12.37 -10.82 16.45
C ARG A 21 13.13 -9.50 16.47
N ARG A 22 14.42 -9.57 16.86
CA ARG A 22 15.32 -8.43 16.83
C ARG A 22 15.46 -7.89 15.39
N CYS A 23 15.27 -6.58 15.22
CA CYS A 23 15.53 -5.88 13.96
C CYS A 23 17.00 -5.47 13.90
N SER A 24 17.75 -5.97 12.92
CA SER A 24 19.15 -5.60 12.72
C SER A 24 19.27 -4.26 11.98
N ARG A 25 20.43 -3.60 12.09
CA ARG A 25 20.72 -2.36 11.34
C ARG A 25 20.61 -2.55 9.82
N ASN A 26 20.91 -3.75 9.32
CA ASN A 26 20.82 -4.11 7.89
C ASN A 26 19.55 -4.91 7.58
N CYS A 27 18.45 -4.67 8.31
CA CYS A 27 17.20 -5.38 8.08
C CYS A 27 16.67 -5.10 6.67
N ALA A 28 16.54 -6.15 5.85
CA ALA A 28 16.08 -6.06 4.46
C ALA A 28 14.63 -5.54 4.30
N PHE A 29 13.87 -5.47 5.40
CA PHE A 29 12.47 -5.02 5.40
C PHE A 29 12.29 -3.62 5.99
N ALA A 30 13.27 -3.11 6.74
CA ALA A 30 13.11 -1.86 7.49
C ALA A 30 12.85 -0.64 6.59
N ALA A 31 13.43 -0.61 5.39
CA ALA A 31 13.21 0.45 4.42
C ALA A 31 11.80 0.41 3.76
N TYR A 32 11.06 -0.68 3.91
CA TYR A 32 9.79 -0.92 3.23
C TYR A 32 8.60 -0.97 4.19
N PHE A 33 8.81 -1.46 5.41
CA PHE A 33 7.79 -1.58 6.46
C PHE A 33 8.34 -0.96 7.75
N PRO A 34 8.53 0.36 7.79
CA PRO A 34 9.03 1.02 8.98
C PRO A 34 7.99 0.94 10.12
N SER A 35 8.41 1.25 11.35
CA SER A 35 7.58 1.10 12.56
C SER A 35 6.29 1.93 12.54
N GLU A 36 6.29 3.05 11.81
CA GLU A 36 5.13 3.94 11.67
C GLU A 36 4.00 3.32 10.84
N LEU A 37 4.30 2.28 10.06
CA LEU A 37 3.30 1.53 9.29
C LEU A 37 2.85 0.24 10.00
N GLN A 38 2.98 0.17 11.33
CA GLN A 38 2.67 -1.06 12.08
C GLN A 38 1.20 -1.46 11.90
N ASP A 39 0.28 -0.51 12.05
CA ASP A 39 -1.16 -0.77 11.98
C ASP A 39 -1.57 -1.21 10.56
N GLU A 40 -1.08 -0.53 9.52
CA GLU A 40 -1.37 -0.91 8.14
C GLU A 40 -0.67 -2.21 7.74
N PHE A 41 0.50 -2.51 8.32
CA PHE A 41 1.16 -3.80 8.18
C PHE A 41 0.35 -4.92 8.82
N GLU A 42 -0.35 -4.66 9.92
CA GLU A 42 -1.24 -5.63 10.55
C GLU A 42 -2.42 -5.97 9.64
N CYS A 43 -3.05 -4.99 9.00
CA CYS A 43 -4.07 -5.25 7.97
C CYS A 43 -3.53 -6.16 6.84
N ALA A 44 -2.32 -5.87 6.35
CA ALA A 44 -1.68 -6.70 5.33
C ALA A 44 -1.30 -8.10 5.86
N ASN A 45 -0.91 -8.21 7.13
CA ASN A 45 -0.59 -9.48 7.77
C ASN A 45 -1.83 -10.35 7.97
N GLU A 46 -2.98 -9.76 8.28
CA GLU A 46 -4.26 -10.48 8.33
C GLU A 46 -4.63 -11.07 6.98
N LEU A 47 -4.48 -10.29 5.91
CA LEU A 47 -4.82 -10.73 4.55
C LEU A 47 -3.83 -11.75 3.98
N PHE A 48 -2.54 -11.42 4.00
CA PHE A 48 -1.51 -12.22 3.32
C PHE A 48 -0.75 -13.15 4.25
N GLY A 49 -0.61 -12.78 5.53
CA GLY A 49 0.31 -13.42 6.45
C GLY A 49 1.76 -12.97 6.24
N THR A 50 2.45 -12.69 7.34
CA THR A 50 3.84 -12.18 7.34
C THR A 50 4.79 -13.06 6.52
N GLN A 51 4.63 -14.39 6.54
CA GLN A 51 5.52 -15.29 5.80
C GLN A 51 5.34 -15.18 4.27
N ASN A 52 4.12 -14.93 3.80
CA ASN A 52 3.87 -14.71 2.38
C ASN A 52 4.39 -13.34 1.97
N ILE A 53 4.20 -12.30 2.80
CA ILE A 53 4.78 -10.97 2.57
C ILE A 53 6.30 -11.05 2.42
N ILE A 54 6.98 -11.73 3.34
CA ILE A 54 8.43 -11.97 3.27
C ILE A 54 8.81 -12.68 1.98
N ARG A 55 8.06 -13.71 1.58
CA ARG A 55 8.32 -14.48 0.35
C ARG A 55 8.16 -13.61 -0.90
N MET A 56 7.11 -12.79 -0.97
CA MET A 56 6.85 -11.86 -2.08
C MET A 56 7.99 -10.84 -2.20
N MET A 57 8.37 -10.21 -1.09
CA MET A 57 9.45 -9.21 -1.06
C MET A 57 10.80 -9.79 -1.50
N ARG A 58 11.11 -11.03 -1.11
CA ARG A 58 12.35 -11.71 -1.54
C ARG A 58 12.36 -12.03 -3.02
N ARG A 59 11.21 -12.41 -3.59
CA ARG A 59 11.06 -12.73 -5.03
C ARG A 59 11.07 -11.49 -5.92
N ALA A 60 10.63 -10.34 -5.41
CA ALA A 60 10.64 -9.10 -6.16
C ALA A 60 12.05 -8.59 -6.46
N ARG A 61 12.23 -8.06 -7.68
CA ARG A 61 13.45 -7.34 -8.08
C ARG A 61 13.62 -6.11 -7.19
N VAL A 62 14.85 -5.75 -6.87
CA VAL A 62 15.17 -4.65 -5.93
C VAL A 62 14.44 -3.35 -6.31
N GLY A 63 14.46 -2.97 -7.59
CA GLY A 63 13.78 -1.75 -8.07
C GLY A 63 12.25 -1.76 -7.97
N GLN A 64 11.62 -2.92 -7.70
CA GLN A 64 10.17 -3.06 -7.57
C GLN A 64 9.71 -3.21 -6.11
N ARG A 65 10.63 -3.41 -5.16
CA ARG A 65 10.29 -3.71 -3.76
C ARG A 65 9.52 -2.60 -3.08
N SER A 66 9.83 -1.34 -3.36
CA SER A 66 9.10 -0.20 -2.80
C SER A 66 7.64 -0.19 -3.25
N MET A 67 7.41 -0.38 -4.56
CA MET A 67 6.05 -0.44 -5.11
C MET A 67 5.30 -1.67 -4.58
N LEU A 68 5.94 -2.83 -4.52
CA LEU A 68 5.34 -4.04 -3.97
C LEU A 68 4.93 -3.86 -2.51
N ALA A 69 5.80 -3.28 -1.67
CA ALA A 69 5.48 -3.04 -0.27
C ALA A 69 4.26 -2.13 -0.10
N LEU A 70 4.20 -1.04 -0.88
CA LEU A 70 3.04 -0.16 -0.91
C LEU A 70 1.77 -0.91 -1.35
N SER A 71 1.83 -1.71 -2.41
CA SER A 71 0.68 -2.49 -2.88
C SER A 71 0.19 -3.50 -1.84
N ILE A 72 1.10 -4.18 -1.13
CA ILE A 72 0.76 -5.12 -0.06
C ILE A 72 0.00 -4.40 1.06
N ILE A 73 0.48 -3.23 1.48
CA ILE A 73 -0.16 -2.43 2.52
C ILE A 73 -1.54 -1.95 2.07
N MET A 74 -1.62 -1.34 0.89
CA MET A 74 -2.88 -0.82 0.34
C MET A 74 -3.94 -1.91 0.19
N GLU A 75 -3.56 -3.09 -0.28
CA GLU A 75 -4.50 -4.20 -0.43
C GLU A 75 -4.97 -4.71 0.94
N GLY A 76 -4.06 -4.87 1.91
CA GLY A 76 -4.43 -5.21 3.28
C GLY A 76 -5.45 -4.25 3.87
N VAL A 77 -5.16 -2.95 3.81
CA VAL A 77 -6.06 -1.89 4.28
C VAL A 77 -7.40 -1.95 3.55
N ALA A 78 -7.41 -2.14 2.24
CA ALA A 78 -8.65 -2.21 1.46
C ALA A 78 -9.53 -3.39 1.88
N TRP A 79 -8.96 -4.57 2.13
CA TRP A 79 -9.70 -5.74 2.61
C TRP A 79 -10.19 -5.58 4.05
N THR A 80 -9.47 -4.87 4.90
CA THR A 80 -9.97 -4.53 6.25
C THR A 80 -11.18 -3.58 6.19
N HIS A 81 -11.20 -2.62 5.26
CA HIS A 81 -12.30 -1.66 5.11
C HIS A 81 -13.52 -2.22 4.37
N ASP A 82 -13.30 -3.01 3.32
CA ASP A 82 -14.34 -3.68 2.54
C ASP A 82 -14.02 -5.17 2.45
N PRO A 83 -14.46 -5.98 3.43
CA PRO A 83 -14.13 -7.41 3.48
C PRO A 83 -14.82 -8.23 2.36
N VAL A 84 -15.71 -7.61 1.57
CA VAL A 84 -16.40 -8.28 0.47
C VAL A 84 -15.67 -8.03 -0.85
N GLN A 85 -15.20 -6.80 -1.09
CA GLN A 85 -14.67 -6.41 -2.39
C GLN A 85 -13.23 -5.88 -2.35
N GLY A 86 -12.65 -5.64 -1.18
CA GLY A 86 -11.28 -5.20 -0.99
C GLY A 86 -10.85 -4.06 -1.92
N GLY A 87 -9.66 -4.18 -2.50
CA GLY A 87 -9.13 -3.20 -3.45
C GLY A 87 -9.98 -3.05 -4.72
N PHE A 88 -10.71 -4.09 -5.14
CA PHE A 88 -11.59 -4.04 -6.30
C PHE A 88 -12.81 -3.13 -6.07
N GLY A 89 -13.37 -3.14 -4.86
CA GLY A 89 -14.47 -2.25 -4.47
C GLY A 89 -14.06 -0.78 -4.56
N MET A 90 -12.87 -0.45 -4.07
CA MET A 90 -12.27 0.89 -4.18
C MET A 90 -12.08 1.29 -5.64
N LEU A 91 -11.48 0.43 -6.46
CA LEU A 91 -11.27 0.70 -7.89
C LEU A 91 -12.59 0.96 -8.61
N ARG A 92 -13.61 0.13 -8.37
CA ARG A 92 -14.92 0.28 -9.01
C ARG A 92 -15.59 1.60 -8.64
N ARG A 93 -15.50 2.01 -7.38
CA ARG A 93 -16.02 3.30 -6.90
C ARG A 93 -15.34 4.46 -7.61
N LEU A 94 -14.01 4.49 -7.62
CA LEU A 94 -13.24 5.55 -8.27
C LEU A 94 -13.53 5.64 -9.77
N LEU A 95 -13.63 4.49 -10.46
CA LEU A 95 -13.99 4.45 -11.88
C LEU A 95 -15.41 4.98 -12.14
N TRP A 96 -16.35 4.69 -11.24
CA TRP A 96 -17.70 5.22 -11.34
C TRP A 96 -17.72 6.73 -11.15
N GLU A 97 -16.98 7.25 -10.16
CA GLU A 97 -16.86 8.69 -9.91
C GLU A 97 -16.24 9.41 -11.11
N ILE A 98 -15.14 8.91 -11.68
CA ILE A 98 -14.53 9.50 -12.89
C ILE A 98 -15.55 9.58 -14.03
N ARG A 99 -16.28 8.49 -14.29
CA ARG A 99 -17.30 8.46 -15.37
C ARG A 99 -18.44 9.44 -15.13
N LEU A 100 -18.89 9.58 -13.89
CA LEU A 100 -19.93 10.54 -13.54
C LEU A 100 -19.46 11.97 -13.80
N HIS A 101 -18.24 12.31 -13.37
CA HIS A 101 -17.68 13.64 -13.59
C HIS A 101 -17.44 13.92 -15.07
N ASP A 102 -16.95 12.95 -15.83
CA ASP A 102 -16.77 13.08 -17.28
C ASP A 102 -18.10 13.34 -18.00
N ALA A 103 -19.16 12.64 -17.60
CA ALA A 103 -20.51 12.86 -18.14
C ALA A 103 -21.01 14.28 -17.84
N TYR A 104 -20.87 14.73 -16.59
CA TYR A 104 -21.26 16.08 -16.17
C TYR A 104 -20.48 17.17 -16.91
N LEU A 105 -19.17 17.02 -17.05
CA LEU A 105 -18.33 17.94 -17.81
C LEU A 105 -18.69 17.96 -19.30
N CYS A 106 -19.09 16.83 -19.87
CA CYS A 106 -19.55 16.75 -21.25
C CYS A 106 -20.84 17.55 -21.46
N GLU A 107 -21.80 17.40 -20.54
CA GLU A 107 -23.06 18.14 -20.54
C GLU A 107 -22.84 19.66 -20.45
N LEU A 108 -22.06 20.11 -19.46
CA LEU A 108 -21.74 21.54 -19.30
C LEU A 108 -21.03 22.12 -20.51
N LYS A 109 -20.07 21.39 -21.11
CA LYS A 109 -19.39 21.81 -22.33
C LYS A 109 -20.35 21.91 -23.51
N GLY A 110 -21.36 21.05 -23.58
CA GLY A 110 -22.43 21.13 -24.58
C GLY A 110 -23.24 22.43 -24.43
N ILE A 111 -23.68 22.72 -23.20
CA ILE A 111 -24.45 23.94 -22.88
C ILE A 111 -23.67 25.21 -23.24
N ILE A 112 -22.38 25.27 -22.87
CA ILE A 112 -21.54 26.44 -23.15
C ILE A 112 -21.33 26.65 -24.66
N LYS A 113 -21.20 25.58 -25.45
CA LYS A 113 -21.02 25.70 -26.91
C LYS A 113 -22.30 26.10 -27.64
N SER A 114 -23.46 25.87 -27.04
CA SER A 114 -24.76 26.20 -27.61
C SER A 114 -25.29 27.58 -27.21
N ALA A 115 -24.61 28.26 -26.28
CA ALA A 115 -24.90 29.62 -25.83
C ALA A 115 -24.09 30.64 -26.64
#